data_AF-A0A3D5VSA9-F1
#
_entry.id   AF-A0A3D5VSA9-F1
#
_cell.length_a   1.000
_cell.length_b   1.000
_cell.length_c   1.000
_cell.angle_alpha   90.00
_cell.angle_beta   90.00
_cell.angle_gamma   90.00
#
_symmetry.space_group_name_H-M   'P 1'
#
loop_
_entity.id
_entity.type
_entity.pdbx_description
1 polymer ?
#
loop_
_entity_poly.entity_id
_entity_poly.type
_entity_poly.pdbx_seq_one_letter_code
_entity_poly.pdbx_strand_id
1 'polypeptide(L)'
;MFKIYWTDETGQVHGQEAEAIVQALQITKEKRDAGHTFVTMASENPQNAGKPGVDTVADGKTPDGQDYDWSKAGRAGRPRKTDRIITNKDR
;
A
#
# COMPACT_ATOMS: atom_id res chain seq x y z
N MET A 1 -17.03 -2.37 -7.32
CA MET A 1 -17.61 -1.17 -6.68
C MET A 1 -16.67 -0.46 -5.70
N PHE A 2 -16.44 0.83 -5.95
CA PHE A 2 -15.75 1.81 -5.11
C PHE A 2 -16.75 2.88 -4.69
N LYS A 3 -16.73 3.26 -3.41
CA LYS A 3 -17.55 4.33 -2.83
C LYS A 3 -16.63 5.50 -2.47
N ILE A 4 -16.96 6.68 -2.94
CA ILE A 4 -16.15 7.89 -2.81
C ILE A 4 -16.97 8.91 -2.03
N TYR A 5 -16.41 9.44 -0.95
CA TYR A 5 -17.06 10.43 -0.09
C TYR A 5 -16.21 11.68 0.02
N TRP A 6 -16.85 12.84 0.08
CA TRP A 6 -16.18 14.11 0.33
C TRP A 6 -17.13 15.12 1.00
N THR A 7 -16.54 16.16 1.56
CA THR A 7 -17.25 17.29 2.14
C THR A 7 -16.93 18.54 1.32
N ASP A 8 -17.97 19.21 0.84
CA ASP A 8 -17.81 20.43 0.06
C ASP A 8 -17.44 21.65 0.92
N GLU A 9 -17.30 22.80 0.29
CA GLU A 9 -16.97 24.07 0.95
C GLU A 9 -18.05 24.53 1.94
N THR A 10 -19.29 24.07 1.77
CA THR A 10 -20.42 24.38 2.65
C THR A 10 -20.53 23.43 3.84
N GLY A 11 -19.63 22.43 3.92
CA GLY A 11 -19.69 21.39 4.93
C GLY A 11 -20.68 20.26 4.60
N GLN A 12 -21.28 20.26 3.41
CA GLN A 12 -22.22 19.22 3.00
C GLN A 12 -21.48 17.96 2.56
N VAL A 13 -21.98 16.81 2.99
CA VAL A 13 -21.42 15.49 2.65
C VAL A 13 -22.01 14.98 1.35
N HIS A 14 -21.14 14.49 0.48
CA HIS A 14 -21.50 13.92 -0.83
C HIS A 14 -20.92 12.51 -0.98
N GLY A 15 -21.55 11.72 -1.84
CA GLY A 15 -21.14 10.36 -2.15
C GLY A 15 -21.30 10.05 -3.64
N GLN A 16 -20.34 9.32 -4.21
CA GLN A 16 -20.39 8.82 -5.58
C GLN A 16 -19.82 7.40 -5.66
N GLU A 17 -20.35 6.59 -6.57
CA GLU A 17 -19.86 5.23 -6.82
C GLU A 17 -19.16 5.13 -8.18
N ALA A 18 -18.19 4.22 -8.28
CA ALA A 18 -17.49 3.88 -9.52
C ALA A 18 -17.12 2.40 -9.53
N GLU A 19 -17.18 1.75 -10.69
CA GLU A 19 -16.86 0.32 -10.80
C GLU A 19 -15.38 0.04 -11.00
N ALA A 20 -14.70 0.88 -11.78
CA ALA A 20 -13.29 0.73 -12.10
C ALA A 20 -12.40 1.58 -11.18
N ILE A 21 -11.29 1.00 -10.70
CA ILE A 21 -10.34 1.68 -9.81
C ILE A 21 -9.76 2.95 -10.42
N VAL A 22 -9.46 2.92 -11.73
CA VAL A 22 -8.88 4.07 -12.45
C VAL A 22 -9.85 5.26 -12.42
N GLN A 23 -11.13 5.00 -12.65
CA GLN A 23 -12.17 6.02 -12.61
C GLN A 23 -12.35 6.56 -11.19
N ALA A 24 -12.37 5.67 -10.18
CA ALA A 24 -12.51 6.06 -8.78
C ALA A 24 -11.35 6.95 -8.30
N LEU A 25 -10.12 6.62 -8.68
CA LEU A 25 -8.93 7.42 -8.39
C LEU A 25 -8.98 8.80 -9.06
N GLN A 26 -9.42 8.84 -10.33
CA GLN A 26 -9.58 10.10 -11.07
C GLN A 26 -10.57 11.04 -10.37
N ILE A 27 -11.75 10.54 -10.02
CA ILE A 27 -12.77 11.32 -9.28
C ILE A 27 -12.20 11.83 -7.96
N THR A 28 -11.54 10.94 -7.20
CA THR A 28 -10.96 11.30 -5.89
C THR A 28 -9.92 12.41 -6.03
N LYS A 29 -9.07 12.36 -7.07
CA LYS A 29 -8.11 13.43 -7.37
C LYS A 29 -8.82 14.75 -7.69
N GLU A 30 -9.82 14.72 -8.57
CA GLU A 30 -10.60 15.91 -8.95
C GLU A 30 -11.23 16.58 -7.71
N LYS A 31 -11.80 15.80 -6.78
CA LYS A 31 -12.37 16.35 -5.54
C LYS A 31 -11.32 17.01 -4.65
N ARG A 32 -10.11 16.44 -4.57
CA ARG A 32 -9.00 17.06 -3.81
C ARG A 32 -8.51 18.34 -4.46
N ASP A 33 -8.33 18.33 -5.78
CA ASP A 33 -7.88 19.50 -6.53
C ASP A 33 -8.91 20.64 -6.48
N ALA A 34 -10.19 20.31 -6.39
CA ALA A 34 -11.28 21.27 -6.18
C ALA A 34 -11.37 21.81 -4.74
N GLY A 35 -10.46 21.44 -3.84
CA GLY A 35 -10.41 21.97 -2.47
C GLY A 35 -11.41 21.36 -1.49
N HIS A 36 -12.10 20.28 -1.86
CA HIS A 36 -12.99 19.58 -0.93
C HIS A 36 -12.22 18.94 0.23
N THR A 37 -12.90 18.81 1.37
CA THR A 37 -12.34 18.24 2.58
C THR A 37 -12.83 16.80 2.78
N PHE A 38 -12.12 16.02 3.61
CA PHE A 38 -12.47 14.62 3.92
C PHE A 38 -12.65 13.71 2.70
N VAL A 39 -11.90 13.95 1.62
CA VAL A 39 -11.99 13.14 0.39
C VAL A 39 -11.43 11.73 0.64
N THR A 40 -12.33 10.75 0.72
CA THR A 40 -12.02 9.35 0.99
C THR A 40 -12.63 8.44 -0.07
N MET A 41 -11.96 7.32 -0.32
CA MET A 41 -12.40 6.27 -1.23
C MET A 41 -12.32 4.94 -0.49
N ALA A 42 -13.41 4.21 -0.47
CA ALA A 42 -13.53 2.87 0.10
C ALA A 42 -13.88 1.88 -1.00
N SER A 43 -13.42 0.64 -0.87
CA SER A 43 -13.84 -0.46 -1.73
C SER A 43 -14.13 -1.67 -0.88
N GLU A 44 -15.19 -2.38 -1.22
CA GLU A 44 -15.50 -3.68 -0.63
C GLU A 44 -14.64 -4.80 -1.25
N ASN A 45 -13.73 -4.51 -2.20
CA ASN A 45 -12.93 -5.53 -2.87
C ASN A 45 -12.00 -6.25 -1.86
N PRO A 46 -12.32 -7.50 -1.45
CA PRO A 46 -11.52 -8.23 -0.47
C PRO A 46 -10.19 -8.74 -1.06
N GLN A 47 -10.00 -8.62 -2.38
CA GLN A 47 -8.78 -8.99 -3.10
C GLN A 47 -7.82 -7.81 -3.33
N ASN A 48 -8.15 -6.60 -2.85
CA ASN A 48 -7.30 -5.42 -3.01
C ASN A 48 -6.05 -5.47 -2.10
N ALA A 49 -6.17 -6.10 -0.93
CA ALA A 49 -5.02 -6.62 -0.21
C ALA A 49 -4.81 -8.07 -0.64
N GLY A 50 -3.55 -8.52 -0.77
CA GLY A 50 -3.26 -9.94 -0.78
C GLY A 50 -3.94 -10.63 0.42
N LYS A 51 -4.19 -11.95 0.32
CA LYS A 51 -4.91 -12.72 1.35
C LYS A 51 -4.49 -12.27 2.76
N PRO A 52 -5.41 -11.90 3.65
CA PRO A 52 -5.06 -11.45 5.00
C PRO A 52 -4.30 -12.58 5.72
N GLY A 53 -3.06 -12.28 6.08
CA GLY A 53 -2.07 -13.23 6.58
C GLY A 53 -0.76 -13.02 5.83
N VAL A 54 0.36 -12.95 6.56
CA VAL A 54 1.67 -13.14 5.93
C VAL A 54 1.67 -14.59 5.46
N ASP A 55 1.22 -14.84 4.24
CA ASP A 55 1.34 -16.17 3.66
C ASP A 55 2.84 -16.39 3.47
N THR A 56 3.34 -17.36 4.23
CA THR A 56 4.75 -17.48 4.56
C THR A 56 5.49 -17.95 3.31
N VAL A 57 6.68 -17.41 3.09
CA VAL A 57 7.57 -17.95 2.06
C VAL A 57 7.87 -19.41 2.42
N ALA A 58 7.27 -20.33 1.68
CA ALA A 58 7.47 -21.76 1.81
C ALA A 58 8.38 -22.23 0.68
N ASP A 59 9.40 -23.02 1.02
CA ASP A 59 10.36 -23.57 0.05
C ASP A 59 10.99 -22.51 -0.90
N GLY A 60 11.16 -21.28 -0.40
CA GLY A 60 11.73 -20.18 -1.17
C GLY A 60 10.79 -19.55 -2.21
N LYS A 61 9.49 -19.82 -2.16
CA LYS A 61 8.50 -19.26 -3.08
C LYS A 61 7.52 -18.31 -2.38
N THR A 62 7.02 -17.32 -3.12
CA THR A 62 5.90 -16.48 -2.69
C THR A 62 4.59 -17.27 -2.72
N PRO A 63 3.52 -16.75 -2.09
CA PRO A 63 2.16 -17.31 -2.19
C PRO A 63 1.65 -17.47 -3.63
N ASP A 64 2.18 -16.66 -4.56
CA ASP A 64 1.86 -16.71 -5.98
C ASP A 64 2.75 -17.68 -6.78
N GLY A 65 3.59 -18.48 -6.09
CA GLY A 65 4.50 -19.44 -6.69
C GLY A 65 5.77 -18.85 -7.31
N GLN A 66 6.02 -17.55 -7.12
CA GLN A 66 7.20 -16.87 -7.65
C GLN A 66 8.42 -17.12 -6.76
N ASP A 67 9.63 -17.09 -7.31
CA ASP A 67 10.84 -17.13 -6.49
C ASP A 67 10.91 -15.93 -5.54
N TYR A 68 11.08 -16.20 -4.25
CA TYR A 68 11.27 -15.18 -3.25
C TYR A 68 12.75 -14.78 -3.21
N ASP A 69 13.08 -13.70 -3.92
CA ASP A 69 14.45 -13.17 -4.07
C ASP A 69 14.94 -12.34 -2.86
N TRP A 70 14.07 -12.16 -1.86
CA TRP A 70 14.33 -11.22 -0.79
C TRP A 70 15.45 -11.73 0.12
N SER A 71 16.49 -10.91 0.25
CA SER A 71 17.49 -11.06 1.29
C SER A 71 17.77 -9.72 1.94
N LYS A 72 17.91 -9.72 3.28
CA LYS A 72 18.33 -8.52 4.03
C LYS A 72 19.65 -7.97 3.47
N ALA A 73 20.57 -8.85 3.09
CA ALA A 73 21.84 -8.48 2.46
C ALA A 73 21.65 -7.87 1.05
N GLY A 74 20.67 -8.31 0.27
CA GLY A 74 20.40 -7.82 -1.07
C GLY A 74 19.81 -6.41 -1.11
N ARG A 75 18.99 -6.03 -0.12
CA ARG A 75 18.30 -4.72 -0.12
C ARG A 75 18.71 -3.75 1.00
N ALA A 76 19.00 -4.23 2.20
CA ALA A 76 19.46 -3.38 3.30
C ALA A 76 20.99 -3.14 3.29
N GLY A 77 21.67 -3.68 2.27
CA GLY A 77 23.12 -3.59 2.12
C GLY A 77 23.82 -4.74 2.82
N ARG A 78 24.51 -5.58 2.05
CA ARG A 78 25.48 -6.55 2.58
C ARG A 78 26.62 -5.77 3.25
N PRO A 79 27.11 -6.19 4.43
CA PRO A 79 28.33 -5.63 4.98
C PRO A 79 29.45 -5.66 3.94
N ARG A 80 29.98 -4.49 3.60
CA ARG A 80 31.08 -4.35 2.65
C ARG A 80 32.36 -4.88 3.31
N LYS A 81 33.34 -5.28 2.50
CA LYS A 81 34.66 -5.72 3.01
C LYS A 81 35.33 -4.68 3.92
N THR A 82 34.99 -3.40 3.75
CA THR A 82 35.49 -2.27 4.53
C THR A 82 34.66 -1.95 5.77
N ASP A 83 33.48 -2.56 5.94
CA ASP A 83 32.63 -2.25 7.08
C ASP A 83 33.24 -2.83 8.36
N ARG A 84 33.37 -1.98 9.38
CA ARG A 84 33.96 -2.34 10.67
C ARG A 84 33.00 -3.28 11.42
N ILE A 85 33.43 -4.52 11.62
CA ILE A 85 32.71 -5.49 12.45
C ILE A 85 32.87 -5.08 13.91
N ILE A 86 31.78 -4.70 14.56
CA ILE A 86 31.74 -4.45 16.01
C ILE A 86 31.32 -5.76 16.67
N THR A 87 32.26 -6.47 17.29
CA THR A 87 32.02 -7.78 17.91
C THR A 87 31.43 -7.70 19.32
N ASN A 88 31.57 -6.57 20.01
CA ASN A 88 30.97 -6.31 21.32
C ASN A 88 30.36 -4.91 21.28
N LYS A 89 29.02 -4.83 21.18
CA LYS A 89 28.31 -3.56 21.04
C LYS A 89 28.03 -2.88 22.39
N ASP A 90 27.94 -3.67 23.46
CA ASP A 90 27.40 -3.24 24.76
C ASP A 90 28.34 -3.54 25.94
N ARG A 91 29.66 -3.50 25.71
CA ARG A 91 30.67 -3.64 26.77
C ARG A 91 31.30 -2.30 27.11
#